data_AF-A0A972GI59-F1
#
_entry.id   AF-A0A972GI59-F1
#
_cell.length_a   1.000
_cell.length_b   1.000
_cell.length_c   1.000
_cell.angle_alpha   90.00
_cell.angle_beta   90.00
_cell.angle_gamma   90.00
#
_symmetry.space_group_name_H-M   'P 1'
#
loop_
_entity.id
_entity.type
_entity.pdbx_description
1 polymer ?
#
loop_
_entity_poly.entity_id
_entity_poly.type
_entity_poly.pdbx_seq_one_letter_code
_entity_poly.pdbx_strand_id
1 'polypeptide(L)'
;MLQQESHALLMGDFNFCSSWNEENERIPDTYRDLWSVLYPDLPGYTEDTNINTMRLEQTGKHKQVRFDRILLRSVRPGWSPVAIELLGTKPIAVEHSNVFPSDHFGLVSRLQWHG
;
A
#
# COMPACT_ATOMS: atom_id res chain seq x y z
N MET A 1 -21.28 4.23 16.83
CA MET A 1 -21.35 3.39 15.62
C MET A 1 -20.92 4.26 14.45
N LEU A 2 -20.06 3.78 13.56
CA LEU A 2 -19.66 4.55 12.39
C LEU A 2 -20.84 4.69 11.42
N GLN A 3 -21.00 5.87 10.82
CA GLN A 3 -22.06 6.11 9.83
C GLN A 3 -21.73 5.44 8.50
N GLN A 4 -22.76 5.05 7.75
CA GLN A 4 -22.61 4.50 6.41
C GLN A 4 -22.39 5.63 5.42
N GLU A 5 -21.18 5.71 4.86
CA GLU A 5 -20.83 6.70 3.85
C GLU A 5 -20.72 6.09 2.45
N SER A 6 -21.20 6.82 1.44
CA SER A 6 -21.14 6.41 0.03
C SER A 6 -19.70 6.38 -0.53
N HIS A 7 -18.78 7.08 0.15
CA HIS A 7 -17.37 7.15 -0.19
C HIS A 7 -16.53 6.87 1.05
N ALA A 8 -15.56 5.97 0.94
CA ALA A 8 -14.69 5.61 2.04
C ALA A 8 -13.29 5.23 1.54
N LEU A 9 -12.28 5.59 2.33
CA LEU A 9 -10.93 5.10 2.20
C LEU A 9 -10.62 4.19 3.37
N LEU A 10 -10.10 3.01 3.06
CA LEU A 10 -9.46 2.13 4.03
C LEU A 10 -7.97 2.06 3.68
N MET A 11 -7.11 2.51 4.59
CA MET A 11 -5.67 2.56 4.34
C MET A 11 -4.85 2.28 5.59
N GLY A 12 -3.67 1.71 5.37
CA GLY A 12 -2.74 1.32 6.43
C GLY A 12 -2.09 -0.02 6.13
N ASP A 13 -1.43 -0.58 7.13
CA ASP A 13 -0.83 -1.92 7.10
C ASP A 13 -1.91 -2.98 7.39
N PHE A 14 -2.18 -3.82 6.39
CA PHE A 14 -3.15 -4.90 6.52
C PHE A 14 -2.54 -6.16 7.16
N ASN A 15 -1.21 -6.28 7.23
CA ASN A 15 -0.46 -7.48 7.64
C ASN A 15 -0.72 -8.75 6.81
N PHE A 16 -1.51 -8.66 5.74
CA PHE A 16 -1.62 -9.68 4.71
C PHE A 16 -1.35 -9.08 3.34
N CYS A 17 -0.67 -9.85 2.50
CA CYS A 17 -0.24 -9.37 1.20
C CYS A 17 -1.44 -9.22 0.27
N SER A 18 -1.40 -8.20 -0.59
CA SER A 18 -2.37 -8.00 -1.68
C SER A 18 -2.55 -9.20 -2.62
N SER A 19 -1.62 -10.17 -2.60
CA SER A 19 -1.64 -11.37 -3.42
C SER A 19 -2.10 -12.64 -2.70
N TRP A 20 -2.48 -12.58 -1.41
CA TRP A 20 -2.92 -13.75 -0.63
C TRP A 20 -4.45 -13.90 -0.66
N ASN A 21 -4.98 -15.01 -1.15
CA ASN A 21 -6.43 -15.11 -1.41
C ASN A 21 -7.29 -15.09 -0.14
N GLU A 22 -6.91 -15.80 0.92
CA GLU A 22 -7.77 -16.07 2.08
C GLU A 22 -8.30 -14.80 2.78
N GLU A 23 -7.44 -13.82 3.02
CA GLU A 23 -7.86 -12.56 3.65
C GLU A 23 -8.41 -11.56 2.63
N ASN A 24 -7.91 -11.56 1.39
CA ASN A 24 -8.39 -10.64 0.35
C ASN A 24 -9.82 -10.93 -0.09
N GLU A 25 -10.27 -12.19 -0.07
CA GLU A 25 -11.65 -12.57 -0.35
C GLU A 25 -12.66 -12.01 0.67
N ARG A 26 -12.18 -11.57 1.85
CA ARG A 26 -13.03 -10.93 2.88
C ARG A 26 -13.22 -9.44 2.66
N ILE A 27 -12.45 -8.82 1.76
CA ILE A 27 -12.61 -7.41 1.41
C ILE A 27 -13.76 -7.32 0.40
N PRO A 28 -14.80 -6.51 0.65
CA PRO A 28 -15.89 -6.34 -0.31
C PRO A 28 -15.36 -5.82 -1.65
N ASP A 29 -15.85 -6.37 -2.75
CA ASP A 29 -15.50 -6.00 -4.14
C ASP A 29 -15.72 -4.52 -4.47
N THR A 30 -16.59 -3.83 -3.71
CA THR A 30 -16.78 -2.37 -3.78
C THR A 30 -15.54 -1.56 -3.42
N TYR A 31 -14.58 -2.15 -2.69
CA TYR A 31 -13.28 -1.53 -2.40
C TYR A 31 -12.28 -1.87 -3.50
N ARG A 32 -11.75 -0.84 -4.15
CA ARG A 32 -10.73 -0.96 -5.18
C ARG A 32 -9.36 -0.61 -4.62
N ASP A 33 -8.40 -1.51 -4.80
CA ASP A 33 -7.00 -1.26 -4.47
C ASP A 33 -6.39 -0.23 -5.42
N LEU A 34 -5.99 0.92 -4.90
CA LEU A 34 -5.52 2.03 -5.72
C LEU A 34 -4.24 1.69 -6.50
N TRP A 35 -3.35 0.88 -5.93
CA TRP A 35 -2.13 0.48 -6.61
C TRP A 35 -2.47 -0.40 -7.81
N SER A 36 -3.28 -1.43 -7.60
CA SER A 36 -3.70 -2.34 -8.68
C SER A 36 -4.48 -1.62 -9.79
N VAL A 37 -5.20 -0.55 -9.45
CA VAL A 37 -5.93 0.26 -10.45
C VAL A 37 -4.99 1.08 -11.33
N LEU A 38 -3.95 1.68 -10.76
CA LEU A 38 -3.04 2.56 -11.48
C LEU A 38 -1.87 1.82 -12.14
N TYR A 39 -1.40 0.72 -11.53
CA TYR A 39 -0.25 -0.07 -11.96
C TYR A 39 -0.52 -1.58 -11.86
N PRO A 40 -1.42 -2.14 -12.69
CA PRO A 40 -1.85 -3.54 -12.57
C PRO A 40 -0.71 -4.55 -12.74
N ASP A 41 0.34 -4.17 -13.49
CA ASP A 41 1.47 -5.06 -13.79
C ASP A 41 2.66 -4.87 -12.84
N LEU A 42 2.59 -3.93 -11.88
CA LEU A 42 3.67 -3.67 -10.94
C LEU A 42 3.29 -4.17 -9.54
N PRO A 43 4.18 -4.92 -8.86
CA PRO A 43 3.84 -5.54 -7.58
C PRO A 43 3.62 -4.54 -6.44
N GLY A 44 4.37 -3.43 -6.44
CA GLY A 44 4.23 -2.36 -5.46
C GLY A 44 4.63 -2.69 -4.03
N TYR A 45 5.63 -3.57 -3.85
CA TYR A 45 6.04 -4.03 -2.51
C TYR A 45 6.27 -2.88 -1.54
N THR A 46 5.65 -2.97 -0.36
CA THR A 46 5.79 -2.01 0.74
C THR A 46 6.72 -2.54 1.81
N GLU A 47 6.96 -3.85 1.87
CA GLU A 47 8.13 -4.45 2.51
C GLU A 47 8.94 -5.16 1.43
N ASP A 48 10.10 -4.62 1.08
CA ASP A 48 11.00 -5.19 0.07
C ASP A 48 12.43 -5.28 0.61
N THR A 49 12.79 -6.47 1.08
CA THR A 49 14.11 -6.77 1.63
C THR A 49 15.26 -6.74 0.61
N ASN A 50 14.96 -6.65 -0.69
CA ASN A 50 15.99 -6.46 -1.71
C ASN A 50 16.46 -5.01 -1.78
N ILE A 51 15.66 -4.06 -1.27
CA ILE A 51 15.97 -2.63 -1.25
C ILE A 51 16.26 -2.17 0.19
N ASN A 52 15.39 -2.55 1.13
CA ASN A 52 15.48 -2.18 2.54
C ASN A 52 15.79 -3.40 3.40
N THR A 53 17.03 -3.54 3.85
CA THR A 53 17.51 -4.73 4.57
C THR A 53 17.14 -4.76 6.05
N MET A 54 16.48 -3.74 6.61
CA MET A 54 16.21 -3.65 8.06
C MET A 54 15.53 -4.91 8.63
N ARG A 55 14.53 -5.46 7.93
CA ARG A 55 13.84 -6.71 8.34
C ARG A 55 14.64 -7.97 8.08
N LEU A 56 15.41 -7.99 7.00
CA LEU A 56 16.32 -9.08 6.69
C LEU A 56 17.37 -9.23 7.80
N GLU A 57 17.96 -8.11 8.24
CA GLU A 57 18.96 -8.08 9.32
C GLU A 57 18.38 -8.55 10.66
N GLN A 58 17.11 -8.26 10.94
CA GLN A 58 16.44 -8.70 12.17
C GLN A 58 15.99 -10.17 12.16
N THR A 59 15.52 -10.67 11.00
CA THR A 59 14.81 -11.95 10.93
C THR A 59 15.57 -13.04 10.16
N GLY A 60 16.59 -12.67 9.40
CA GLY A 60 17.33 -13.56 8.51
C GLY A 60 16.52 -14.07 7.30
N LYS A 61 15.38 -13.44 6.99
CA LYS A 61 14.47 -13.90 5.93
C LYS A 61 14.26 -12.81 4.88
N HIS A 62 14.41 -13.18 3.61
CA HIS A 62 13.97 -12.36 2.49
C HIS A 62 12.45 -12.33 2.42
N LYS A 63 11.91 -11.15 2.15
CA LYS A 63 10.49 -10.88 2.02
C LYS A 63 10.23 -9.77 1.02
N GLN A 64 9.21 -9.97 0.18
CA GLN A 64 8.67 -9.00 -0.77
C GLN A 64 7.15 -9.10 -0.72
N VAL A 65 6.51 -8.16 -0.02
CA VAL A 65 5.06 -8.14 0.17
C VAL A 65 4.51 -6.73 0.05
N ARG A 66 3.23 -6.63 -0.31
CA ARG A 66 2.46 -5.39 -0.32
C ARG A 66 1.39 -5.47 0.75
N PHE A 67 1.78 -5.14 1.98
CA PHE A 67 0.92 -5.14 3.16
C PHE A 67 0.18 -3.82 3.31
N ASP A 68 0.90 -2.72 3.11
CA ASP A 68 0.35 -1.37 3.16
C ASP A 68 -0.43 -1.11 1.89
N ARG A 69 -1.69 -0.70 2.04
CA ARG A 69 -2.58 -0.45 0.90
C ARG A 69 -3.46 0.76 1.14
N ILE A 70 -3.97 1.29 0.04
CA ILE A 70 -5.04 2.29 0.02
C ILE A 70 -6.18 1.68 -0.81
N LEU A 71 -7.33 1.45 -0.18
CA LEU A 71 -8.51 0.88 -0.81
C LEU A 71 -9.61 1.94 -0.85
N LEU A 72 -10.18 2.15 -2.03
CA LEU A 72 -11.23 3.14 -2.26
C LEU A 72 -12.56 2.46 -2.56
N ARG A 73 -13.57 2.76 -1.73
CA ARG A 73 -14.97 2.56 -2.07
C ARG A 73 -15.56 3.91 -2.46
N SER A 74 -16.09 4.03 -3.67
CA SER A 74 -16.75 5.24 -4.13
C SER A 74 -17.86 4.92 -5.12
N VAL A 75 -19.09 5.28 -4.79
CA VAL A 75 -20.20 5.26 -5.77
C VAL A 75 -19.92 6.30 -6.87
N ARG A 76 -20.50 6.09 -8.06
CA ARG A 76 -20.44 7.07 -9.16
C ARG A 76 -21.67 7.98 -9.12
N PRO A 77 -21.52 9.27 -9.50
CA PRO A 77 -20.25 9.99 -9.66
C PRO A 77 -19.49 10.09 -8.33
N GLY A 78 -18.15 10.16 -8.39
CA GLY A 78 -17.34 9.90 -7.20
C GLY A 78 -15.85 10.16 -7.34
N TRP A 79 -15.06 9.65 -6.39
CA TRP A 79 -13.61 9.73 -6.40
C TRP A 79 -12.98 8.70 -7.33
N SER A 80 -11.91 9.09 -8.02
CA SER A 80 -11.02 8.17 -8.74
C SER A 80 -9.55 8.44 -8.39
N PRO A 81 -8.69 7.42 -8.37
CA PRO A 81 -7.25 7.64 -8.24
C PRO A 81 -6.68 8.24 -9.51
N VAL A 82 -5.70 9.13 -9.35
CA VAL A 82 -4.95 9.72 -10.48
C VAL A 82 -3.43 9.58 -10.33
N ALA A 83 -2.93 9.31 -9.12
CA ALA A 83 -1.53 9.00 -8.87
C ALA A 83 -1.38 8.18 -7.57
N ILE A 84 -0.34 7.35 -7.50
CA ILE A 84 0.10 6.67 -6.28
C ILE A 84 1.61 6.45 -6.36
N GLU A 85 2.32 6.63 -5.25
CA GLU A 85 3.78 6.52 -5.20
C GLU A 85 4.24 5.89 -3.88
N LEU A 86 5.40 5.23 -3.90
CA LEU A 86 6.08 4.76 -2.70
C LEU A 86 6.88 5.89 -2.06
N LEU A 87 6.83 5.96 -0.73
CA LEU A 87 7.59 6.91 0.08
C LEU A 87 8.65 6.20 0.91
N GLY A 88 9.73 6.92 1.22
CA GLY A 88 10.79 6.38 2.09
C GLY A 88 11.63 5.29 1.43
N THR A 89 11.73 5.27 0.11
CA THR A 89 12.47 4.26 -0.68
C THR A 89 13.99 4.48 -0.72
N LYS A 90 14.49 5.41 0.09
CA LYS A 90 15.92 5.73 0.20
C LYS A 90 16.34 5.72 1.67
N PRO A 91 17.59 5.34 1.97
CA PRO A 91 18.15 5.49 3.30
C PRO A 91 18.09 6.93 3.78
N ILE A 92 18.02 7.12 5.10
CA ILE A 92 17.98 8.46 5.72
C ILE A 92 19.28 9.24 5.53
N ALA A 93 20.40 8.54 5.34
CA ALA A 93 21.71 9.10 5.09
C ALA A 93 22.60 8.11 4.32
N VAL A 94 23.59 8.61 3.58
CA VAL A 94 24.49 7.77 2.77
C VAL A 94 25.41 6.92 3.65
N GLU A 95 25.89 7.51 4.74
CA GLU A 95 26.70 6.86 5.78
C GLU A 95 25.93 5.79 6.57
N HIS A 96 24.59 5.80 6.49
CA HIS A 96 23.69 4.83 7.10
C HIS A 96 22.82 4.17 6.03
N SER A 97 23.47 3.56 5.04
CA SER A 97 22.82 3.00 3.85
C SER A 97 21.80 1.87 4.14
N ASN A 98 21.82 1.30 5.34
CA ASN A 98 20.86 0.28 5.79
C ASN A 98 19.74 0.84 6.69
N VAL A 99 19.76 2.14 7.02
CA VAL A 99 18.73 2.77 7.85
C VAL A 99 17.78 3.55 6.97
N PHE A 100 16.55 3.05 6.86
CA PHE A 100 15.45 3.70 6.15
C PHE A 100 14.53 4.41 7.16
N PRO A 101 13.61 5.28 6.70
CA PRO A 101 12.62 5.91 7.60
C PRO A 101 11.77 4.90 8.38
N SER A 102 11.53 3.72 7.80
CA SER A 102 10.87 2.57 8.38
C SER A 102 11.36 1.32 7.65
N ASP A 103 11.16 0.15 8.24
CA ASP A 103 11.24 -1.16 7.58
C ASP A 103 10.19 -1.35 6.47
N HIS A 104 9.15 -0.53 6.44
CA HIS A 104 8.17 -0.45 5.37
C HIS A 104 8.36 0.84 4.55
N PHE A 105 8.03 0.77 3.25
CA PHE A 105 7.80 1.94 2.40
C PHE A 105 6.37 2.44 2.58
N GLY A 106 6.20 3.75 2.67
CA GLY A 106 4.88 4.37 2.76
C GLY A 106 4.19 4.45 1.39
N LEU A 107 2.89 4.75 1.40
CA LEU A 107 2.12 5.06 0.19
C LEU A 107 1.56 6.47 0.28
N VAL A 108 1.65 7.21 -0.83
CA VAL A 108 0.93 8.47 -1.04
C VAL A 108 0.09 8.36 -2.30
N SER A 109 -1.16 8.80 -2.26
CA SER A 109 -2.04 8.80 -3.43
C SER A 109 -2.79 10.11 -3.55
N ARG A 110 -3.09 10.49 -4.80
CA ARG A 110 -3.94 11.62 -5.14
C ARG A 110 -5.22 11.11 -5.79
N LEU A 111 -6.35 11.61 -5.30
CA LEU A 111 -7.68 11.34 -5.82
C LEU A 111 -8.27 12.58 -6.50
N GLN A 112 -9.16 12.36 -7.46
CA GLN A 112 -9.95 13.39 -8.11
C GLN A 112 -11.44 13.10 -7.92
N TRP A 113 -12.20 14.13 -7.54
CA TRP A 113 -13.66 14.07 -7.43
C TRP A 113 -14.32 14.35 -8.78
N HIS A 114 -15.37 13.59 -9.11
CA HIS A 114 -16.08 13.68 -10.40
C HIS A 114 -17.57 14.00 -10.29
N GLY A 115 -18.08 14.39 -9.11
CA GLY A 115 -19.38 15.05 -8.96
C GLY A 115 -20.52 14.15 -8.55
#